data_AF-A0AAE3UDL0-F1
#
_entry.id   AF-A0AAE3UDL0-F1
#
_cell.length_a   1.000
_cell.length_b   1.000
_cell.length_c   1.000
_cell.angle_alpha   90.00
_cell.angle_beta   90.00
_cell.angle_gamma   90.00
#
_symmetry.space_group_name_H-M   'P 1'
#
loop_
_entity.id
_entity.type
_entity.pdbx_description
1 polymer ?
#
loop_
_entity_poly.entity_id
_entity_poly.type
_entity_poly.pdbx_seq_one_letter_code
_entity_poly.pdbx_strand_id
1 'polypeptide(L)'
;MIKLSEALMQMEQGETFSCKFVTFNQRRKTGGEIIEIQEARLFRQSASTPEEKKESSGKSKSPNHWANSTRNILILPSEQIRKLHIRLLIEFNGFKVIY
;
A
#
# COMPACT_ATOMS: atom_id res chain seq x y z
N MET A 1 -13.59 -7.48 12.66
CA MET A 1 -13.69 -6.25 11.83
C MET A 1 -12.61 -5.31 12.30
N ILE A 2 -12.02 -4.51 11.41
CA ILE A 2 -10.91 -3.59 11.71
C ILE A 2 -11.17 -2.24 11.06
N LYS A 3 -10.83 -1.13 11.72
CA LYS A 3 -10.92 0.20 11.09
C LYS A 3 -9.83 0.38 10.05
N LEU A 4 -10.11 1.10 8.98
CA LEU A 4 -9.11 1.45 7.98
C LEU A 4 -7.87 2.10 8.62
N SER A 5 -8.07 2.97 9.61
CA SER A 5 -6.98 3.62 10.34
C SER A 5 -6.06 2.62 11.04
N GLU A 6 -6.63 1.60 11.69
CA GLU A 6 -5.88 0.56 12.40
C GLU A 6 -5.12 -0.34 11.41
N ALA A 7 -5.77 -0.73 10.31
CA ALA A 7 -5.11 -1.49 9.24
C ALA A 7 -3.91 -0.72 8.66
N LEU A 8 -4.04 0.60 8.45
CA LEU A 8 -2.95 1.44 7.98
C LEU A 8 -1.80 1.53 9.00
N MET A 9 -2.10 1.60 10.30
CA MET A 9 -1.06 1.57 11.33
C MET A 9 -0.28 0.26 11.30
N GLN A 10 -0.95 -0.88 11.16
CA GLN A 10 -0.30 -2.20 11.04
C GLN A 10 0.57 -2.29 9.77
N MET A 11 0.11 -1.75 8.64
CA MET A 11 0.93 -1.67 7.42
C MET A 11 2.21 -0.82 7.65
N GLU A 12 2.10 0.31 8.36
CA GLU A 12 3.23 1.21 8.63
C GLU A 12 4.22 0.63 9.65
N GLN A 13 3.80 -0.30 10.52
CA GLN A 13 4.71 -1.04 11.41
C GLN A 13 5.66 -1.95 10.61
N GLY A 14 5.32 -2.27 9.36
CA GLY A 14 6.17 -3.03 8.46
C GLY A 14 6.07 -4.55 8.66
N GLU A 15 5.04 -5.01 9.35
CA GLU A 15 4.67 -6.42 9.48
C GLU A 15 4.17 -6.98 8.15
N THR A 16 4.21 -8.31 8.03
CA THR A 16 3.58 -9.02 6.93
C THR A 16 2.09 -9.12 7.18
N PHE A 17 1.29 -8.96 6.13
CA PHE A 17 -0.16 -8.98 6.24
C PHE A 17 -0.81 -9.67 5.05
N SER A 18 -2.01 -10.20 5.29
CA SER A 18 -2.93 -10.62 4.23
C SER A 18 -3.93 -9.51 3.94
N CYS A 19 -4.32 -9.36 2.67
CA CYS A 19 -5.34 -8.39 2.30
C CYS A 19 -6.16 -8.84 1.10
N LYS A 20 -7.43 -8.41 1.08
CA LYS A 20 -8.35 -8.59 -0.04
C LYS A 20 -8.83 -7.21 -0.49
N PHE A 21 -8.70 -6.91 -1.77
CA PHE A 21 -9.10 -5.61 -2.32
C PHE A 21 -9.65 -5.72 -3.73
N VAL A 22 -10.43 -4.72 -4.13
CA VAL A 22 -10.97 -4.60 -5.49
C VAL A 22 -9.97 -3.87 -6.38
N THR A 23 -9.73 -4.41 -7.57
CA THR A 23 -8.92 -3.73 -8.58
C THR A 23 -9.65 -2.54 -9.17
N PHE A 24 -8.91 -1.46 -9.39
CA PHE A 24 -9.42 -0.32 -10.14
C PHE A 24 -8.30 0.26 -11.00
N ASN A 25 -8.53 0.26 -12.32
CA ASN A 25 -7.66 0.88 -13.30
C ASN A 25 -8.23 2.23 -13.69
N GLN A 26 -7.75 3.30 -13.06
CA GLN A 26 -8.25 4.66 -13.30
C GLN A 26 -8.15 5.10 -14.77
N ARG A 27 -7.09 4.69 -15.48
CA ARG A 27 -6.87 5.08 -16.88
C ARG A 27 -7.89 4.45 -17.82
N ARG A 28 -8.16 3.16 -17.63
CA ARG A 28 -9.11 2.41 -18.47
C ARG A 28 -10.55 2.48 -17.95
N LYS A 29 -10.77 3.04 -16.75
CA LYS A 29 -12.05 3.03 -16.02
C LYS A 29 -12.64 1.62 -15.89
N THR A 30 -11.77 0.62 -15.86
CA THR A 30 -12.12 -0.80 -15.67
C THR A 30 -11.63 -1.28 -14.32
N GLY A 31 -12.22 -2.34 -13.79
CA GLY A 31 -11.91 -2.88 -12.46
C GLY A 31 -13.03 -3.79 -11.99
N GLY A 32 -13.06 -4.07 -10.68
CA GLY A 32 -14.10 -4.91 -10.08
C GLY A 32 -13.66 -6.34 -9.79
N GLU A 33 -12.43 -6.71 -10.14
CA GLU A 33 -11.87 -8.01 -9.76
C GLU A 33 -11.42 -7.96 -8.30
N ILE A 34 -11.77 -8.98 -7.54
CA ILE A 34 -11.31 -9.14 -6.17
C ILE A 34 -9.98 -9.88 -6.21
N ILE A 35 -8.96 -9.26 -5.63
CA ILE A 35 -7.64 -9.86 -5.48
C ILE A 35 -7.40 -10.13 -4.02
N GLU A 36 -6.99 -11.35 -3.74
CA GLU A 36 -6.59 -11.81 -2.42
C GLU A 36 -5.09 -12.07 -2.41
N ILE A 37 -4.41 -11.47 -1.44
CA ILE A 37 -2.98 -11.64 -1.22
C ILE A 37 -2.80 -12.16 0.20
N GLN A 38 -2.22 -13.35 0.33
CA GLN A 38 -1.98 -13.98 1.62
C GLN A 38 -0.79 -13.34 2.36
N GLU A 39 0.26 -13.00 1.62
CA GLU A 39 1.50 -12.49 2.20
C GLU A 39 2.00 -11.27 1.43
N ALA A 40 1.80 -10.11 2.02
CA ALA A 40 2.29 -8.83 1.52
C ALA A 40 3.00 -8.05 2.63
N ARG A 41 3.91 -7.17 2.22
CA ARG A 41 4.52 -6.15 3.08
C ARG A 41 4.37 -4.79 2.45
N LEU A 42 4.27 -3.74 3.27
CA LEU A 42 4.32 -2.37 2.76
C LEU A 42 5.68 -2.13 2.07
N PHE A 43 5.65 -1.82 0.77
CA PHE A 43 6.86 -1.48 0.03
C PHE A 43 7.20 -0.01 0.26
N ARG A 44 8.23 0.21 1.07
CA ARG A 44 8.92 1.50 1.16
C ARG A 44 10.11 1.42 0.23
N GLN A 45 10.25 2.36 -0.71
CA GLN A 45 11.55 2.55 -1.35
C GLN A 45 12.52 2.92 -0.24
N SER A 46 13.37 1.98 0.15
CA SER A 46 14.53 2.30 0.95
C SER A 46 15.39 3.23 0.10
N ALA A 47 15.59 4.45 0.58
CA ALA A 47 16.70 5.26 0.11
C ALA A 47 17.98 4.46 0.45
N SER A 48 18.53 3.76 -0.53
CA SER A 48 19.77 3.02 -0.41
C SER A 48 20.46 3.21 -1.75
N THR A 49 21.37 4.18 -1.86
CA THR A 49 22.75 4.03 -1.39
C THR A 49 23.24 5.17 -0.47
N PRO A 50 24.16 4.89 0.49
CA PRO A 50 24.98 5.90 1.13
C PRO A 50 26.16 6.26 0.21
N GLU A 51 25.88 6.77 -0.99
CA GLU A 51 26.89 7.46 -1.81
C GLU A 51 26.30 8.80 -2.24
N GLU A 52 27.00 9.85 -1.79
CA GLU A 52 26.72 11.26 -2.00
C GLU A 52 25.38 11.77 -1.43
N LYS A 53 25.47 12.27 -0.18
CA LYS A 53 24.69 13.44 0.24
C LYS A 53 24.95 14.58 -0.76
N LYS A 54 24.18 14.65 -1.84
CA LYS A 54 23.87 15.94 -2.45
C LYS A 54 22.72 16.52 -1.66
N GLU A 55 23.05 17.52 -0.85
CA GLU A 55 22.10 18.47 -0.26
C GLU A 55 21.21 19.00 -1.39
N SER A 56 20.08 18.31 -1.61
CA SER A 56 18.99 18.88 -2.38
C SER A 56 18.10 19.58 -1.37
N SER A 57 18.26 20.90 -1.33
CA SER A 57 17.29 21.89 -0.84
C SER A 57 15.98 21.83 -1.65
N GLY A 58 15.44 20.64 -1.87
CA GLY A 58 14.19 20.39 -2.55
C GLY A 58 13.11 20.19 -1.49
N LYS A 59 12.21 21.17 -1.36
CA LYS A 59 10.96 21.11 -0.60
C LYS A 59 10.49 19.66 -0.45
N SER A 60 10.45 19.17 0.79
CA SER A 60 9.80 17.92 1.17
C SER A 60 8.45 17.89 0.45
N LYS A 61 8.36 17.12 -0.65
CA LYS A 61 7.07 16.92 -1.33
C LYS A 61 6.25 16.20 -0.30
N SER A 62 5.37 16.93 0.40
CA SER A 62 4.43 16.32 1.33
C SER A 62 3.80 15.17 0.56
N PRO A 63 4.06 13.92 0.95
CA PRO A 63 3.50 12.81 0.21
C PRO A 63 1.99 12.99 0.39
N ASN A 64 1.31 13.41 -0.68
CA ASN A 64 -0.13 13.63 -0.71
C ASN A 64 -0.82 12.26 -0.63
N HIS A 65 -0.57 11.53 0.47
CA HIS A 65 -1.13 10.23 0.80
C HIS A 65 -2.66 10.27 0.75
N TRP A 66 -3.23 11.45 1.02
CA TRP A 66 -4.64 11.76 0.96
C TRP A 66 -5.21 11.81 -0.46
N ALA A 67 -4.49 12.42 -1.41
CA ALA A 67 -5.01 12.71 -2.75
C ALA A 67 -5.33 11.45 -3.55
N ASN A 68 -4.49 10.41 -3.44
CA ASN A 68 -4.65 9.18 -4.22
C ASN A 68 -5.10 7.98 -3.40
N SER A 69 -4.93 8.00 -2.07
CA SER A 69 -5.32 6.88 -1.19
C SER A 69 -4.77 5.53 -1.70
N THR A 70 -3.49 5.51 -2.05
CA THR A 70 -2.78 4.31 -2.52
C THR A 70 -1.56 3.99 -1.67
N ARG A 71 -1.22 2.72 -1.59
CA ARG A 71 0.04 2.20 -1.01
C ARG A 71 0.66 1.19 -1.96
N ASN A 72 1.98 1.15 -2.03
CA ASN A 72 2.66 0.09 -2.74
C ASN A 72 2.90 -1.06 -1.77
N ILE A 73 2.60 -2.28 -2.18
CA ILE A 73 2.80 -3.49 -1.39
C ILE A 73 3.69 -4.43 -2.19
N LEU A 74 4.63 -5.08 -1.51
CA LEU A 74 5.45 -6.15 -2.04
C LEU A 74 4.76 -7.48 -1.71
N ILE A 75 4.45 -8.26 -2.73
CA ILE A 75 3.90 -9.61 -2.59
C ILE A 75 5.07 -10.56 -2.36
N LEU A 76 5.17 -11.18 -1.19
CA LEU A 76 6.36 -11.96 -0.83
C LEU A 76 6.58 -13.18 -1.71
N PRO A 77 5.56 -14.00 -2.06
CA PRO A 77 5.79 -15.20 -2.86
C PRO A 77 6.26 -14.94 -4.30
N SER A 78 5.96 -13.76 -4.85
CA SER A 78 6.26 -13.43 -6.26
C SER A 78 7.26 -12.28 -6.41
N GLU A 79 7.65 -11.65 -5.31
CA GLU A 79 8.44 -10.40 -5.25
C GLU A 79 7.85 -9.25 -6.12
N GLN A 80 6.57 -9.33 -6.48
CA GLN A 80 5.91 -8.33 -7.30
C GLN A 80 5.47 -7.15 -6.45
N ILE A 81 5.78 -5.94 -6.92
CA ILE A 81 5.28 -4.71 -6.32
C ILE A 81 3.93 -4.37 -6.96
N ARG A 82 2.89 -4.27 -6.13
CA ARG A 82 1.54 -3.92 -6.57
C ARG A 82 1.04 -2.66 -5.88
N LYS A 83 0.30 -1.83 -6.62
CA LYS A 83 -0.37 -0.66 -6.06
C LYS A 83 -1.74 -1.09 -5.49
N LEU A 84 -1.90 -0.89 -4.19
CA LEU A 84 -3.13 -1.10 -3.45
C LEU A 84 -3.87 0.24 -3.29
N HIS A 85 -5.14 0.29 -3.66
CA HIS A 85 -6.03 1.40 -3.32
C HIS A 85 -6.65 1.13 -1.94
N ILE A 86 -6.29 1.92 -0.93
CA ILE A 86 -6.71 1.69 0.46
C ILE A 86 -8.23 1.87 0.66
N ARG A 87 -8.88 2.64 -0.23
CA ARG A 87 -10.35 2.81 -0.26
C ARG A 87 -11.11 1.64 -0.88
N LEU A 88 -10.40 0.69 -1.49
CA LEU A 88 -10.97 -0.50 -2.11
C LEU A 88 -10.60 -1.77 -1.33
N LEU A 89 -10.09 -1.60 -0.11
CA LEU A 89 -9.72 -2.68 0.78
C LEU A 89 -11.00 -3.28 1.39
N ILE A 90 -11.18 -4.58 1.23
CA ILE A 90 -12.34 -5.30 1.76
C ILE A 90 -11.95 -5.99 3.08
N GLU A 91 -10.79 -6.66 3.09
CA GLU A 91 -10.30 -7.42 4.24
C GLU A 91 -8.81 -7.16 4.46
N PHE A 92 -8.41 -7.17 5.73
CA PHE A 92 -7.02 -7.03 6.18
C PHE A 92 -6.78 -8.00 7.33
N ASN A 93 -5.78 -8.88 7.22
CA ASN A 93 -5.47 -9.93 8.19
C ASN A 93 -6.69 -10.79 8.58
N GLY A 94 -7.54 -11.13 7.60
CA GLY A 94 -8.78 -11.88 7.82
C GLY A 94 -9.92 -11.09 8.47
N PHE A 95 -9.72 -9.80 8.77
CA PHE A 95 -10.75 -8.93 9.31
C PHE A 95 -11.35 -8.03 8.22
N LYS A 96 -12.67 -7.99 8.13
CA LYS A 96 -13.39 -7.03 7.27
C LYS A 96 -13.08 -5.58 7.67
N VAL A 97 -12.71 -4.76 6.70
CA VAL A 97 -12.35 -3.35 6.88
C VAL A 97 -13.60 -2.48 6.90
N ILE A 98 -13.65 -1.56 7.86
CA ILE A 98 -14.67 -0.52 7.97
C ILE A 98 -14.03 0.86 7.78
N TYR A 99 -14.77 1.76 7.14
CA TYR A 99 -14.34 3.10 6.74
C TYR A 99 -14.79 4.18 7.72
#